data_AF-K3XD83-F1
#
_entry.id   AF-K3XD83-F1
#
_cell.length_a   1.000
_cell.length_b   1.000
_cell.length_c   1.000
_cell.angle_alpha   90.00
_cell.angle_beta   90.00
_cell.angle_gamma   90.00
#
_symmetry.space_group_name_H-M   'P 1'
#
loop_
_entity.id
_entity.type
_entity.pdbx_description
1 polymer ?
#
loop_
_entity_poly.entity_id
_entity_poly.type
_entity_poly.pdbx_seq_one_letter_code
_entity_poly.pdbx_strand_id
1 'polypeptide(L)'
;MMRSMATNHPIYALLDYHFFTNFALEHLARTALFAAKSDYDQTMAFGASGSLRYIYQDFDKVSFQDDFPTDIKARGLRYLPIHRYAKYGEKYYKAVKEFVTSYVHAYYPTDAKVRNDSELQLWAKRASQIKKIHGFPTEFRSRRDLIKLVTRLVFLNSVKHHFMNGAVTWHGSTAPYSTGAIWNKPLPTKKGVKVNPLDYAIPLEKVPELVSVNANFLRPVP
;
A
#
# COMPACT_ATOMS: atom_id res chain seq x y z
N MET A 1 -3.68 5.38 16.77
CA MET A 1 -4.85 6.26 16.69
C MET A 1 -6.00 5.74 17.54
N MET A 2 -6.70 4.66 17.19
CA MET A 2 -7.91 4.20 17.93
C MET A 2 -7.73 3.98 19.43
N ARG A 3 -6.51 3.65 19.86
CA ARG A 3 -6.17 3.45 21.28
C ARG A 3 -5.59 4.71 21.95
N SER A 4 -5.40 5.81 21.24
CA SER A 4 -4.59 6.95 21.70
C SER A 4 -5.29 8.31 21.60
N MET A 5 -6.35 8.43 20.80
CA MET A 5 -7.08 9.68 20.59
C MET A 5 -8.58 9.42 20.66
N ALA A 6 -9.35 10.40 21.12
CA ALA A 6 -10.80 10.37 21.12
C ALA A 6 -11.36 10.43 19.69
N THR A 7 -12.56 9.90 19.48
CA THR A 7 -13.19 9.84 18.15
C THR A 7 -13.49 11.23 17.57
N ASN A 8 -13.69 12.23 18.43
CA ASN A 8 -13.90 13.63 18.05
C ASN A 8 -12.58 14.41 17.89
N HIS A 9 -11.41 13.81 18.13
CA HIS A 9 -10.13 14.45 17.89
C HIS A 9 -9.97 14.72 16.38
N PRO A 10 -9.56 15.92 15.93
CA PRO A 10 -9.58 16.29 14.51
C PRO A 10 -8.74 15.36 13.64
N ILE A 11 -7.53 14.99 14.09
CA ILE A 11 -6.69 14.03 13.36
C ILE A 11 -7.27 12.62 13.36
N TYR A 12 -8.03 12.23 14.40
CA TYR A 12 -8.75 10.95 14.41
C TYR A 12 -9.82 10.98 13.33
N ALA A 13 -10.71 11.96 13.37
CA ALA A 13 -11.87 12.05 12.47
C ALA A 13 -11.44 12.04 11.00
N LEU A 14 -10.38 12.79 10.65
CA LEU A 14 -9.84 12.79 9.30
C LEU A 14 -9.32 11.41 8.87
N LEU A 15 -8.50 10.76 9.70
CA LEU A 15 -7.89 9.48 9.35
C LEU A 15 -8.90 8.33 9.40
N ASP A 16 -9.90 8.38 10.28
CA ASP A 16 -10.94 7.36 10.39
C ASP A 16 -11.76 7.24 9.10
N TYR A 17 -12.12 8.39 8.53
CA TYR A 17 -12.75 8.45 7.20
C TYR A 17 -11.91 7.75 6.13
N HIS A 18 -10.59 8.01 6.10
CA HIS A 18 -9.68 7.41 5.11
C HIS A 18 -9.29 5.97 5.41
N PHE A 19 -9.51 5.49 6.63
CA PHE A 19 -9.22 4.11 7.05
C PHE A 19 -10.47 3.23 7.08
N PHE A 20 -11.61 3.76 6.61
CA PHE A 20 -12.85 3.01 6.48
C PHE A 20 -12.59 1.66 5.79
N THR A 21 -13.08 0.58 6.40
CA THR A 21 -12.91 -0.83 5.99
C THR A 21 -11.52 -1.45 6.10
N ASN A 22 -10.45 -0.71 6.43
CA ASN A 22 -9.09 -1.29 6.45
C ASN A 22 -8.98 -2.54 7.33
N PHE A 23 -9.53 -2.53 8.54
CA PHE A 23 -9.51 -3.71 9.42
C PHE A 23 -10.35 -4.88 8.91
N ALA A 24 -11.48 -4.60 8.24
CA ALA A 24 -12.30 -5.63 7.64
C ALA A 24 -11.57 -6.29 6.45
N LEU A 25 -10.89 -5.49 5.63
CA LEU A 25 -10.07 -5.98 4.52
C LEU A 25 -8.86 -6.79 5.01
N GLU A 26 -8.21 -6.37 6.10
CA GLU A 26 -7.14 -7.16 6.73
C GLU A 26 -7.63 -8.52 7.25
N HIS A 27 -8.85 -8.56 7.81
CA HIS A 27 -9.45 -9.83 8.23
C HIS A 27 -9.75 -10.72 7.01
N LEU A 28 -10.42 -10.20 6.00
CA LEU A 28 -10.73 -10.93 4.75
C LEU A 28 -9.46 -11.39 4.03
N ALA A 29 -8.41 -10.57 4.03
CA ALA A 29 -7.13 -10.96 3.46
C ALA A 29 -6.57 -12.21 4.15
N ARG A 30 -6.73 -12.35 5.48
CA ARG A 30 -6.24 -13.52 6.22
C ARG A 30 -7.12 -14.74 6.04
N THR A 31 -8.43 -14.56 6.04
CA THR A 31 -9.39 -15.68 6.08
C THR A 31 -9.81 -16.18 4.70
N ALA A 32 -9.72 -15.33 3.67
CA ALA A 32 -10.11 -15.68 2.31
C ALA A 32 -8.93 -15.64 1.33
N LEU A 33 -8.16 -14.53 1.29
CA LEU A 33 -7.11 -14.37 0.27
C LEU A 33 -5.87 -15.22 0.58
N PHE A 34 -5.30 -15.09 1.78
CA PHE A 34 -4.09 -15.80 2.20
C PHE A 34 -4.38 -17.05 3.04
N ALA A 35 -5.57 -17.64 2.89
CA ALA A 35 -5.90 -18.92 3.48
C ALA A 35 -5.25 -20.07 2.68
N ALA A 36 -4.96 -21.18 3.35
CA ALA A 36 -4.49 -22.38 2.67
C ALA A 36 -5.53 -22.87 1.65
N LYS A 37 -5.08 -23.23 0.45
CA LYS A 37 -5.93 -23.64 -0.68
C LYS A 37 -6.87 -22.55 -1.20
N SER A 38 -6.69 -21.27 -0.83
CA SER A 38 -7.40 -20.19 -1.49
C SER A 38 -7.04 -20.11 -2.97
N ASP A 39 -7.85 -19.43 -3.77
CA ASP A 39 -7.55 -19.21 -5.18
C ASP A 39 -6.19 -18.51 -5.39
N TYR A 40 -5.82 -17.59 -4.48
CA TYR A 40 -4.49 -16.97 -4.47
C TYR A 40 -3.38 -17.98 -4.16
N ASP A 41 -3.55 -18.81 -3.13
CA ASP A 41 -2.57 -19.83 -2.73
C ASP A 41 -2.30 -20.82 -3.87
N GLN A 42 -3.34 -21.11 -4.66
CA GLN A 42 -3.28 -22.05 -5.78
C GLN A 42 -2.72 -21.45 -7.07
N THR A 43 -2.62 -20.13 -7.19
CA THR A 43 -2.26 -19.46 -8.47
C THR A 43 -0.95 -18.67 -8.43
N MET A 44 -0.37 -18.47 -7.24
CA MET A 44 0.83 -17.67 -7.03
C MET A 44 2.04 -18.53 -6.70
N ALA A 45 3.22 -18.19 -7.23
CA ALA A 45 4.42 -19.01 -7.11
C ALA A 45 4.87 -19.26 -5.66
N PHE A 46 4.67 -18.28 -4.79
CA PHE A 46 4.99 -18.40 -3.37
C PHE A 46 3.82 -18.89 -2.51
N GLY A 47 2.65 -19.11 -3.12
CA GLY A 47 1.40 -19.34 -2.42
C GLY A 47 1.10 -18.25 -1.39
N ALA A 48 0.15 -18.50 -0.51
CA ALA A 48 -0.23 -17.61 0.56
C ALA A 48 0.89 -17.46 1.60
N SER A 49 1.43 -18.58 2.08
CA SER A 49 2.41 -18.60 3.17
C SER A 49 3.75 -17.95 2.79
N GLY A 50 4.27 -18.24 1.60
CA GLY A 50 5.51 -17.65 1.11
C GLY A 50 5.34 -16.15 0.82
N SER A 51 4.19 -15.74 0.29
CA SER A 51 3.87 -14.32 0.07
C SER A 51 3.83 -13.55 1.40
N LEU A 52 3.16 -14.08 2.43
CA LEU A 52 3.13 -13.47 3.75
C LEU A 52 4.53 -13.36 4.35
N ARG A 53 5.35 -14.42 4.26
CA ARG A 53 6.74 -14.37 4.73
C ARG A 53 7.54 -13.28 4.03
N TYR A 54 7.40 -13.14 2.72
CA TYR A 54 8.04 -12.08 1.95
C TYR A 54 7.59 -10.69 2.42
N ILE A 55 6.28 -10.46 2.56
CA ILE A 55 5.72 -9.17 3.02
C ILE A 55 6.26 -8.81 4.41
N TYR A 56 6.27 -9.75 5.35
CA TYR A 56 6.79 -9.53 6.71
C TYR A 56 8.28 -9.17 6.75
N GLN A 57 9.07 -9.70 5.81
CA GLN A 57 10.47 -9.32 5.64
C GLN A 57 10.59 -7.94 5.01
N ASP A 58 9.75 -7.62 4.02
CA ASP A 58 9.82 -6.35 3.30
C ASP A 58 9.45 -5.13 4.15
N PHE A 59 8.68 -5.33 5.23
CA PHE A 59 8.42 -4.27 6.21
C PHE A 59 9.71 -3.64 6.78
N ASP A 60 10.85 -4.36 6.82
CA ASP A 60 12.12 -3.76 7.27
C ASP A 60 12.69 -2.71 6.33
N LYS A 61 12.20 -2.64 5.09
CA LYS A 61 12.66 -1.70 4.07
C LYS A 61 11.75 -0.47 3.95
N VAL A 62 10.65 -0.42 4.70
CA VAL A 62 9.66 0.65 4.60
C VAL A 62 9.74 1.54 5.83
N SER A 63 9.95 2.84 5.62
CA SER A 63 9.89 3.85 6.68
C SER A 63 8.66 4.75 6.54
N PHE A 64 8.08 5.17 7.66
CA PHE A 64 7.04 6.20 7.68
C PHE A 64 7.57 7.61 7.40
N GLN A 65 8.89 7.79 7.37
CA GLN A 65 9.52 9.05 6.95
C GLN A 65 9.54 9.25 5.42
N ASP A 66 9.42 8.15 4.67
CA ASP A 66 9.55 8.13 3.21
C ASP A 66 8.23 8.51 2.55
N ASP A 67 7.95 9.81 2.38
CA ASP A 67 6.79 10.27 1.62
C ASP A 67 6.97 10.06 0.09
N PHE A 68 5.91 10.31 -0.68
CA PHE A 68 5.94 10.15 -2.13
C PHE A 68 7.09 10.94 -2.79
N PRO A 69 7.33 12.24 -2.49
CA PRO A 69 8.49 12.95 -3.04
C PRO A 69 9.84 12.30 -2.71
N THR A 70 10.01 11.81 -1.49
CA THR A 70 11.25 11.13 -1.06
C THR A 70 11.47 9.84 -1.85
N ASP A 71 10.43 9.03 -2.00
CA ASP A 71 10.45 7.78 -2.79
C ASP A 71 10.77 8.02 -4.28
N ILE A 72 10.10 9.01 -4.90
CA ILE A 72 10.34 9.39 -6.30
C ILE A 72 11.79 9.86 -6.51
N LYS A 73 12.33 10.66 -5.57
CA LYS A 73 13.72 11.13 -5.63
C LYS A 73 14.71 9.98 -5.46
N ALA A 74 14.53 9.14 -4.45
CA ALA A 74 15.42 8.03 -4.14
C ALA A 74 15.54 7.03 -5.30
N ARG A 75 14.44 6.81 -6.04
CA ARG A 75 14.40 5.92 -7.21
C ARG A 75 14.77 6.60 -8.54
N GLY A 76 15.11 7.89 -8.54
CA GLY A 76 15.48 8.62 -9.76
C GLY A 76 14.37 8.75 -10.80
N LEU A 77 13.10 8.56 -10.42
CA LEU A 77 12.00 8.42 -11.38
C LEU A 77 11.66 9.72 -12.13
N ARG A 78 12.12 10.88 -11.64
CA ARG A 78 11.91 12.18 -12.29
C ARG A 78 12.66 12.32 -13.61
N TYR A 79 13.71 11.53 -13.82
CA TYR A 79 14.46 11.54 -15.08
C TYR A 79 13.64 10.97 -16.24
N LEU A 80 12.63 10.14 -15.96
CA LEU A 80 11.83 9.47 -16.97
C LEU A 80 10.72 10.39 -17.50
N PRO A 81 10.74 10.78 -18.78
CA PRO A 81 9.83 11.81 -19.33
C PRO A 81 8.35 11.40 -19.32
N ILE A 82 8.04 10.10 -19.32
CA ILE A 82 6.66 9.58 -19.39
C ILE A 82 6.39 8.59 -18.23
N HIS A 83 6.91 8.85 -17.03
CA HIS A 83 6.60 7.99 -15.88
C HIS A 83 5.26 8.37 -15.24
N ARG A 84 4.18 7.66 -15.63
CA ARG A 84 2.79 7.98 -15.23
C ARG A 84 2.60 8.06 -13.70
N TYR A 85 3.18 7.13 -12.94
CA TYR A 85 3.10 7.17 -11.47
C TYR A 85 3.76 8.42 -10.89
N ALA A 86 4.91 8.82 -11.43
CA ALA A 86 5.63 9.99 -10.92
C ALA A 86 4.84 11.27 -11.27
N LYS A 87 4.43 11.39 -12.54
CA LYS A 87 3.69 12.55 -13.06
C LYS A 87 2.33 12.74 -12.39
N TYR A 88 1.50 11.70 -12.33
CA TYR A 88 0.15 11.82 -11.77
C TYR A 88 0.15 11.71 -10.25
N GLY A 89 1.00 10.86 -9.67
CA GLY A 89 1.16 10.77 -8.22
C GLY A 89 1.58 12.10 -7.59
N GLU A 90 2.43 12.89 -8.26
CA GLU A 90 2.82 14.21 -7.75
C GLU A 90 1.64 15.19 -7.71
N LYS A 91 0.76 15.17 -8.72
CA LYS A 91 -0.46 15.98 -8.74
C LYS A 91 -1.39 15.63 -7.58
N TYR A 92 -1.67 14.35 -7.38
CA TYR A 92 -2.53 13.91 -6.29
C TYR A 92 -1.89 14.14 -4.92
N TYR A 93 -0.58 13.88 -4.77
CA TYR A 93 0.13 14.13 -3.52
C TYR A 93 0.10 15.62 -3.15
N LYS A 94 0.29 16.52 -4.11
CA LYS A 94 0.17 17.96 -3.90
C LYS A 94 -1.24 18.34 -3.42
N ALA A 95 -2.29 17.86 -4.09
CA ALA A 95 -3.67 18.14 -3.69
C ALA A 95 -4.00 17.63 -2.27
N VAL A 96 -3.59 16.40 -1.95
CA VAL A 96 -3.75 15.83 -0.60
C VAL A 96 -2.99 16.67 0.42
N LYS A 97 -1.75 17.05 0.13
CA LYS A 97 -0.93 17.85 1.04
C LYS A 97 -1.52 19.24 1.28
N GLU A 98 -2.04 19.90 0.25
CA GLU A 98 -2.71 21.20 0.36
C GLU A 98 -3.94 21.11 1.27
N PHE A 99 -4.80 20.11 1.06
CA PHE A 99 -5.94 19.86 1.93
C PHE A 99 -5.53 19.59 3.38
N VAL A 100 -4.60 18.66 3.61
CA VAL A 100 -4.12 18.31 4.96
C VAL A 100 -3.47 19.51 5.64
N THR A 101 -2.74 20.34 4.89
CA THR A 101 -2.16 21.58 5.41
C THR A 101 -3.25 22.50 5.93
N SER A 102 -4.25 22.83 5.11
CA SER A 102 -5.37 23.68 5.52
C SER A 102 -6.12 23.11 6.73
N TYR A 103 -6.37 21.80 6.74
CA TYR A 103 -7.03 21.11 7.84
C TYR A 103 -6.23 21.21 9.15
N VAL A 104 -4.93 20.88 9.13
CA VAL A 104 -4.08 20.96 10.32
C VAL A 104 -3.97 22.39 10.83
N HIS A 105 -3.85 23.38 9.94
CA HIS A 105 -3.79 24.79 10.33
C HIS A 105 -5.09 25.30 10.96
N ALA A 106 -6.26 24.77 10.58
CA ALA A 106 -7.54 25.14 11.18
C ALA A 106 -7.66 24.71 12.65
N TYR A 107 -7.11 23.55 13.02
CA TYR A 107 -7.16 23.03 14.40
C TYR A 107 -5.92 23.39 15.24
N TYR A 108 -4.76 23.56 14.60
CA TYR A 108 -3.49 23.87 15.26
C TYR A 108 -2.94 25.21 14.76
N PRO A 109 -3.29 26.34 15.41
CA PRO A 109 -2.81 27.66 15.00
C PRO A 109 -1.30 27.84 15.19
N THR A 110 -0.67 27.06 16.08
CA THR A 110 0.77 27.12 16.38
C THR A 110 1.37 25.73 16.57
N ASP A 111 2.69 25.62 16.41
CA ASP A 111 3.41 24.37 16.71
C ASP A 111 3.34 24.01 18.20
N ALA A 112 3.17 24.99 19.08
CA ALA A 112 2.98 24.75 20.52
C ALA A 112 1.68 23.98 20.79
N LYS A 113 0.60 24.24 20.03
CA LYS A 113 -0.63 23.46 20.15
C LYS A 113 -0.44 21.99 19.76
N VAL A 114 0.40 21.71 18.76
CA VAL A 114 0.76 20.33 18.40
C VAL A 114 1.57 19.65 19.51
N ARG A 115 2.59 20.34 20.06
CA ARG A 115 3.42 19.80 21.15
C ARG A 115 2.63 19.52 22.43
N ASN A 116 1.67 20.38 22.74
CA ASN A 116 0.88 20.29 23.97
C ASN A 116 -0.36 19.40 23.83
N ASP A 117 -0.60 18.82 22.66
CA ASP A 117 -1.70 17.88 22.42
C ASP A 117 -1.34 16.49 22.95
N SER A 118 -1.84 16.17 24.14
CA SER A 118 -1.51 14.93 24.85
C SER A 118 -1.95 13.67 24.09
N GLU A 119 -3.05 13.73 23.33
CA GLU A 119 -3.56 12.61 22.54
C GLU A 119 -2.67 12.34 21.32
N LEU A 120 -2.25 13.39 20.62
CA LEU A 120 -1.26 13.28 19.53
C LEU A 120 0.07 12.74 20.03
N GLN A 121 0.59 13.25 21.15
CA GLN A 121 1.86 12.76 21.69
C GLN A 121 1.74 11.31 22.17
N LEU A 122 0.61 10.92 22.77
CA LEU A 122 0.35 9.53 23.15
C LEU A 122 0.26 8.62 21.92
N TRP A 123 -0.33 9.10 20.82
CA TRP A 123 -0.34 8.36 19.55
C TRP A 123 1.07 8.16 19.01
N ALA A 124 1.88 9.22 18.93
CA ALA A 124 3.27 9.15 18.48
C ALA A 124 4.06 8.12 19.28
N LYS A 125 4.08 8.26 20.61
CA LYS A 125 4.79 7.37 21.54
C LYS A 125 4.38 5.90 21.37
N ARG A 126 3.08 5.62 21.29
CA ARG A 126 2.60 4.23 21.16
C ARG A 126 2.90 3.65 19.79
N ALA A 127 2.76 4.43 18.72
CA ALA A 127 2.97 3.95 17.36
C ALA A 127 4.45 3.71 17.05
N SER A 128 5.36 4.55 17.56
CA SER A 128 6.81 4.39 17.38
C SER A 128 7.38 3.15 18.07
N GLN A 129 6.64 2.56 19.01
CA GLN A 129 7.03 1.33 19.73
C GLN A 129 6.55 0.05 19.03
N ILE A 130 5.71 0.17 17.99
CA ILE A 130 5.20 -1.01 17.27
C ILE A 130 6.31 -1.57 16.39
N LYS A 131 6.65 -2.84 16.61
CA LYS A 131 7.64 -3.56 15.79
C LYS A 131 7.25 -3.47 14.30
N LYS A 132 8.24 -3.29 13.43
CA LYS A 132 8.07 -3.16 11.96
C LYS A 132 7.39 -1.87 11.49
N ILE A 133 6.98 -0.96 12.39
CA ILE A 133 6.54 0.40 12.03
C ILE A 133 7.75 1.33 12.14
N HIS A 134 8.65 1.24 11.16
CA HIS A 134 9.90 1.99 11.18
C HIS A 134 9.69 3.47 10.83
N GLY A 135 10.47 4.35 11.45
CA GLY A 135 10.46 5.79 11.14
C GLY A 135 9.18 6.55 11.51
N PHE A 136 8.27 5.93 12.26
CA PHE A 136 7.13 6.66 12.81
C PHE A 136 7.63 7.63 13.90
N PRO A 137 7.17 8.90 13.91
CA PRO A 137 7.67 9.88 14.86
C PRO A 137 7.41 9.45 16.30
N THR A 138 8.41 9.60 17.17
CA THR A 138 8.27 9.38 18.62
C THR A 138 7.46 10.49 19.31
N GLU A 139 7.43 11.67 18.69
CA GLU A 139 6.70 12.86 19.12
C GLU A 139 6.44 13.78 17.91
N PHE A 140 5.43 14.64 18.01
CA PHE A 140 5.18 15.69 17.01
C PHE A 140 5.66 17.04 17.55
N ARG A 141 6.69 17.63 16.92
CA ARG A 141 7.29 18.89 17.37
C ARG A 141 6.68 20.13 16.70
N SER A 142 6.12 19.94 15.50
CA SER A 142 5.60 21.00 14.66
C SER A 142 4.42 20.54 13.83
N ARG A 143 3.65 21.52 13.33
CA ARG A 143 2.59 21.27 12.33
C ARG A 143 3.16 20.62 11.08
N ARG A 144 4.38 20.97 10.68
CA ARG A 144 5.07 20.38 9.52
C ARG A 144 5.22 18.87 9.66
N ASP A 145 5.61 18.38 10.84
CA ASP A 145 5.82 16.95 11.08
C ASP A 145 4.48 16.19 11.02
N LEU A 146 3.43 16.78 11.62
CA LEU A 146 2.07 16.24 11.58
C LEU A 146 1.51 16.22 10.15
N ILE A 147 1.61 17.35 9.42
CA ILE A 147 1.18 17.47 8.01
C ILE A 147 1.88 16.41 7.16
N LYS A 148 3.20 16.22 7.31
CA LYS A 148 3.96 15.24 6.52
C LYS A 148 3.42 13.83 6.74
N LEU A 149 3.23 13.41 7.99
CA LEU A 149 2.73 12.07 8.32
C LEU A 149 1.28 11.88 7.85
N VAL A 150 0.40 12.82 8.16
CA VAL A 150 -1.03 12.72 7.80
C VAL A 150 -1.20 12.72 6.29
N THR A 151 -0.47 13.58 5.56
CA THR A 151 -0.45 13.58 4.07
C THR A 151 -0.05 12.21 3.55
N ARG A 152 1.00 11.60 4.10
CA ARG A 152 1.41 10.25 3.72
C ARG A 152 0.29 9.23 3.94
N LEU A 153 -0.31 9.20 5.13
CA LEU A 153 -1.36 8.24 5.47
C LEU A 153 -2.57 8.37 4.54
N VAL A 154 -3.04 9.60 4.31
CA VAL A 154 -4.15 9.88 3.39
C VAL A 154 -3.78 9.46 1.97
N PHE A 155 -2.60 9.84 1.47
CA PHE A 155 -2.14 9.48 0.13
C PHE A 155 -2.00 7.97 -0.09
N LEU A 156 -1.51 7.23 0.92
CA LEU A 156 -1.39 5.77 0.84
C LEU A 156 -2.74 5.11 0.61
N ASN A 157 -3.77 5.54 1.35
CA ASN A 157 -5.11 4.94 1.29
C ASN A 157 -5.92 5.42 0.08
N SER A 158 -5.83 6.70 -0.27
CA SER A 158 -6.67 7.29 -1.33
C SER A 158 -6.06 7.25 -2.73
N VAL A 159 -4.73 7.09 -2.87
CA VAL A 159 -4.05 7.16 -4.16
C VAL A 159 -3.16 5.95 -4.38
N LYS A 160 -2.21 5.69 -3.49
CA LYS A 160 -1.19 4.65 -3.73
C LYS A 160 -1.81 3.25 -3.81
N HIS A 161 -2.74 2.92 -2.92
CA HIS A 161 -3.48 1.66 -2.98
C HIS A 161 -4.17 1.48 -4.33
N HIS A 162 -4.92 2.48 -4.80
CA HIS A 162 -5.64 2.39 -6.08
C HIS A 162 -4.71 2.41 -7.30
N PHE A 163 -3.54 3.03 -7.21
CA PHE A 163 -2.53 2.92 -8.26
C PHE A 163 -2.01 1.48 -8.41
N MET A 164 -1.92 0.74 -7.32
CA MET A 164 -1.43 -0.65 -7.31
C MET A 164 -2.54 -1.70 -7.54
N ASN A 165 -3.75 -1.43 -7.06
CA ASN A 165 -4.81 -2.43 -6.93
C ASN A 165 -6.20 -1.92 -7.38
N GLY A 166 -6.32 -0.65 -7.78
CA GLY A 166 -7.61 0.01 -8.02
C GLY A 166 -8.29 -0.36 -9.33
N ALA A 167 -7.56 -0.92 -10.29
CA ALA A 167 -8.13 -1.47 -11.51
C ALA A 167 -7.43 -2.76 -11.89
N VAL A 168 -8.20 -3.84 -11.99
CA VAL A 168 -7.76 -5.07 -12.66
C VAL A 168 -7.70 -4.76 -14.14
N THR A 169 -6.50 -4.46 -14.63
CA THR A 169 -6.27 -4.23 -16.06
C THR A 169 -5.76 -5.50 -16.71
N TRP A 170 -5.99 -5.64 -18.02
CA TRP A 170 -5.46 -6.77 -18.80
C TRP A 170 -3.94 -6.94 -18.62
N HIS A 171 -3.21 -5.83 -18.46
CA HIS A 171 -1.77 -5.84 -18.20
C HIS A 171 -1.38 -6.55 -16.90
N GLY A 172 -2.26 -6.63 -15.89
CA GLY A 172 -1.95 -7.25 -14.60
C GLY A 172 -2.57 -8.63 -14.39
N SER A 173 -3.42 -9.09 -15.31
CA SER A 173 -4.32 -10.23 -15.05
C SER A 173 -4.59 -11.13 -16.26
N THR A 174 -4.09 -10.79 -17.45
CA THR A 174 -4.28 -11.61 -18.65
C THR A 174 -3.10 -12.56 -18.87
N ALA A 175 -3.37 -13.86 -18.81
CA ALA A 175 -2.44 -14.89 -19.28
C ALA A 175 -2.27 -14.81 -20.81
N PRO A 176 -1.08 -15.10 -21.37
CA PRO A 176 0.15 -15.49 -20.67
C PRO A 176 1.02 -14.31 -20.21
N TYR A 177 0.60 -13.07 -20.43
CA TYR A 177 1.42 -11.86 -20.22
C TYR A 177 1.70 -11.55 -18.75
N SER A 178 0.71 -11.79 -17.89
CA SER A 178 0.82 -11.59 -16.44
C SER A 178 0.34 -12.82 -15.72
N THR A 179 1.29 -13.65 -15.29
CA THR A 179 1.06 -14.89 -14.55
C THR A 179 1.66 -14.78 -13.16
N GLY A 180 0.91 -15.23 -12.16
CA GLY A 180 1.36 -15.28 -10.76
C GLY A 180 2.44 -16.35 -10.50
N ALA A 181 2.61 -17.28 -11.43
CA ALA A 181 3.60 -18.35 -11.35
C ALA A 181 4.09 -18.83 -12.73
N ILE A 182 5.24 -19.51 -12.72
CA ILE A 182 5.74 -20.28 -13.86
C ILE A 182 5.33 -21.72 -13.65
N TRP A 183 4.67 -22.30 -14.65
CA TRP A 183 4.06 -23.61 -14.55
C TRP A 183 4.78 -24.65 -15.41
N ASN A 184 4.47 -25.93 -15.17
CA ASN A 184 4.84 -27.16 -15.90
C ASN A 184 6.33 -27.44 -16.20
N LYS A 185 7.19 -26.44 -16.38
CA LYS A 185 8.63 -26.59 -16.67
C LYS A 185 9.49 -25.58 -15.92
N PRO A 186 10.71 -25.96 -15.49
CA PRO A 186 11.69 -25.02 -14.97
C PRO A 186 12.20 -24.08 -16.06
N LEU A 187 12.60 -22.87 -15.67
CA LEU A 187 13.21 -21.90 -16.59
C LEU A 187 14.48 -22.49 -17.24
N PRO A 188 14.73 -22.21 -18.53
CA PRO A 188 15.94 -22.65 -19.21
C PRO A 188 17.20 -22.08 -18.55
N THR A 189 18.23 -22.92 -18.37
CA THR A 189 19.49 -22.55 -17.73
C THR A 189 20.58 -22.12 -18.72
N LYS A 190 20.32 -22.22 -20.03
CA LYS A 190 21.26 -21.86 -21.12
C LYS A 190 20.54 -21.06 -22.20
N LYS A 191 21.25 -20.15 -22.85
CA LYS A 191 20.78 -19.42 -24.05
C LYS A 191 20.71 -20.35 -25.26
N GLY A 192 19.85 -20.02 -26.23
CA GLY A 192 19.71 -20.78 -27.49
C GLY A 192 18.88 -22.06 -27.40
N VAL A 193 18.34 -22.39 -26.21
CA VAL A 193 17.43 -23.53 -26.04
C VAL A 193 16.07 -23.17 -26.64
N LYS A 194 15.58 -23.99 -27.57
CA LYS A 194 14.22 -23.87 -28.11
C LYS A 194 13.22 -24.28 -27.04
N VAL A 195 12.29 -23.40 -26.71
CA VAL A 195 11.22 -23.65 -25.76
C VAL A 195 9.87 -23.31 -26.36
N ASN A 196 8.81 -23.93 -25.85
CA ASN A 196 7.44 -23.51 -26.10
C ASN A 196 6.99 -22.62 -24.93
N PRO A 197 6.72 -21.32 -25.15
CA PRO A 197 6.27 -20.42 -24.09
C PRO A 197 5.02 -20.90 -23.34
N LEU A 198 4.14 -21.66 -24.01
CA LEU A 198 2.93 -22.22 -23.39
C LEU A 198 3.24 -23.28 -22.34
N ASP A 199 4.42 -23.91 -22.39
CA ASP A 199 4.82 -24.85 -21.34
C ASP A 199 4.96 -24.16 -19.98
N TYR A 200 5.14 -22.83 -19.95
CA TYR A 200 5.29 -22.03 -18.73
C TYR A 200 4.01 -21.34 -18.28
N ALA A 201 2.97 -21.37 -19.13
CA ALA A 201 1.71 -20.68 -18.89
C ALA A 201 0.84 -21.42 -17.87
N ILE A 202 -0.05 -20.67 -17.23
CA ILE A 202 -1.03 -21.23 -16.30
C ILE A 202 -1.85 -22.34 -16.97
N PRO A 203 -2.01 -23.51 -16.32
CA PRO A 203 -2.88 -24.57 -16.82
C PRO A 203 -4.34 -24.10 -16.92
N LEU A 204 -5.08 -24.59 -17.91
CA LEU A 204 -6.47 -24.18 -18.14
C LEU A 204 -7.37 -24.44 -16.92
N GLU A 205 -7.10 -25.53 -16.20
CA GLU A 205 -7.81 -25.90 -14.98
C GLU A 205 -7.59 -24.94 -13.81
N LYS A 206 -6.57 -24.07 -13.85
CA LYS A 206 -6.27 -23.04 -12.84
C LYS A 206 -6.74 -21.65 -13.22
N VAL A 207 -7.24 -21.47 -14.45
CA VAL A 207 -7.77 -20.19 -14.93
C VAL A 207 -8.97 -19.72 -14.10
N PRO A 208 -9.93 -20.57 -13.67
CA PRO A 208 -11.05 -20.12 -12.85
C PRO A 208 -10.61 -19.46 -11.53
N GLU A 209 -9.64 -20.04 -10.83
CA GLU A 209 -9.07 -19.48 -9.60
C GLU A 209 -8.38 -18.15 -9.87
N LEU A 210 -7.60 -18.04 -10.96
CA LEU A 210 -6.95 -16.78 -11.33
C LEU A 210 -7.98 -15.67 -11.63
N VAL A 211 -9.06 -16.01 -12.35
CA VAL A 211 -10.14 -15.07 -12.65
C VAL A 211 -10.87 -14.67 -11.37
N SER A 212 -11.13 -15.61 -10.46
CA SER A 212 -11.75 -15.35 -9.15
C SER A 212 -10.92 -14.37 -8.31
N VAL A 213 -9.60 -14.59 -8.19
CA VAL A 213 -8.70 -13.66 -7.49
C VAL A 213 -8.85 -12.25 -8.03
N ASN A 214 -8.77 -12.10 -9.35
CA ASN A 214 -8.90 -10.80 -10.00
C ASN A 214 -10.29 -10.17 -9.79
N ALA A 215 -11.37 -10.93 -9.98
CA ALA A 215 -12.74 -10.45 -9.80
C ALA A 215 -12.99 -9.93 -8.37
N ASN A 216 -12.39 -10.57 -7.35
CA ASN A 216 -12.53 -10.16 -5.95
C ASN A 216 -11.98 -8.75 -5.65
N PHE A 217 -11.06 -8.23 -6.47
CA PHE A 217 -10.51 -6.88 -6.36
C PHE A 217 -11.20 -5.85 -7.26
N LEU A 218 -12.10 -6.28 -8.14
CA LEU A 218 -12.83 -5.35 -9.00
C LEU A 218 -13.75 -4.47 -8.15
N ARG A 219 -13.61 -3.16 -8.30
CA ARG A 219 -14.48 -2.15 -7.69
C ARG A 219 -14.98 -1.24 -8.81
N PRO A 220 -16.18 -1.49 -9.36
CA PRO A 220 -16.78 -0.59 -10.33
C PRO A 220 -16.85 0.82 -9.72
N VAL A 221 -16.44 1.82 -10.49
CA VAL A 221 -16.71 3.21 -10.12
C VAL A 221 -18.23 3.38 -10.16
N PRO A 222 -18.87 3.88 -9.07
CA PRO A 222 -20.31 4.11 -9.05
C PRO A 222 -20.80 4.99 -10.20
#